data_AF-A0A2T3JIR5-F1
#
_entry.id   AF-A0A2T3JIR5-F1
#
_cell.length_a   1.000
_cell.length_b   1.000
_cell.length_c   1.000
_cell.angle_alpha   90.00
_cell.angle_beta   90.00
_cell.angle_gamma   90.00
#
_symmetry.space_group_name_H-M   'P 1'
#
loop_
_entity.id
_entity.type
_entity.pdbx_description
1 polymer ?
#
loop_
_entity_poly.entity_id
_entity_poly.type
_entity_poly.pdbx_seq_one_letter_code
_entity_poly.pdbx_strand_id
1 'polypeptide(L)'
;MIRKTNIITLAILALMTTTTASAVEINEPAGSAINMLSSLQDVSAVNYINAEYLLENDAIPPSLTEIKTQVLNEEKRYFIDFSNIDNEEDKNSVKDKIRQSIGVFLSGDMIIISPYKGELMFSQLDGVDDPNITLLEAKPKRSSRTKRSAPLLSNQDNTIPNVAFYLNARRQISDQECNLTWNTFDGPEQSYRSCKNANISLIYKVNLQRSLRFGTQGSATPDAKIVRIGIDDSTQGTGIQLNDKLAPRYLVTRGIPWPEGGNEAEFVTTAIARNYEFNFDASNNKANILRTVPTSNLNANYSQKEVSTFNFGISGGVEVNKDGPKAKLDANASWSESKWLSFDTRDYRVERSSKGAKHVAFKWARQQYPTAESIRNVKTHGISARLRIPADLSRINPIGYASFTPKMEVIYKASPTETGTTTLSVDSAVDITGFRYRSSVTGFFGVRTYYSKDSDNQVKRISKKVSFVVDWDHPVFTGGRPVNLQLASFNNKCIAGDYQQNLVTKTCDEDNFQQAFIYNKLGQFVSAQNTKLCLDGENLNQLQACGLNLSQRWQWKEGTNQLNNLFTKEYLGHNKVTGELELVADQSSSISIDLYSSYVNVFKQSSVQKN
;
A
#
# COMPACT_ATOMS: atom_id res chain seq x y z
N MET A 1 -1.09 25.70 -45.28
CA MET A 1 -2.17 26.21 -44.41
C MET A 1 -1.66 26.18 -42.98
N ILE A 2 -1.62 27.34 -42.34
CA ILE A 2 -0.75 27.68 -41.22
C ILE A 2 -1.15 26.95 -39.93
N ARG A 3 -0.21 26.21 -39.34
CA ARG A 3 -0.29 25.66 -37.97
C ARG A 3 -0.27 26.83 -36.99
N LYS A 4 -1.35 27.03 -36.24
CA LYS A 4 -1.35 27.89 -35.05
C LYS A 4 -0.74 27.12 -33.89
N THR A 5 0.49 27.47 -33.55
CA THR A 5 1.16 27.17 -32.29
C THR A 5 0.47 27.99 -31.19
N ASN A 6 -0.37 27.36 -30.38
CA ASN A 6 -0.83 27.97 -29.13
C ASN A 6 0.24 27.70 -28.06
N ILE A 7 1.08 28.70 -27.83
CA ILE A 7 1.93 28.80 -26.65
C ILE A 7 0.98 29.11 -25.48
N ILE A 8 0.73 28.13 -24.63
CA ILE A 8 0.03 28.35 -23.36
C ILE A 8 1.10 28.78 -22.35
N THR A 9 1.18 30.08 -22.10
CA THR A 9 1.86 30.67 -20.95
C THR A 9 1.28 30.09 -19.66
N LEU A 10 2.11 29.41 -18.85
CA LEU A 10 1.80 29.12 -17.45
C LEU A 10 1.61 30.45 -16.71
N ALA A 11 0.36 30.75 -16.32
CA ALA A 11 0.08 31.85 -15.40
C ALA A 11 0.21 31.32 -13.98
N ILE A 12 1.30 31.70 -13.32
CA ILE A 12 1.53 31.53 -11.88
C ILE A 12 0.54 32.44 -11.16
N LEU A 13 -0.53 31.89 -10.59
CA LEU A 13 -1.34 32.61 -9.60
C LEU A 13 -0.88 32.19 -8.20
N ALA A 14 0.09 32.92 -7.67
CA ALA A 14 0.44 32.90 -6.26
C ALA A 14 -0.68 33.59 -5.46
N LEU A 15 -1.46 32.82 -4.71
CA LEU A 15 -2.20 33.37 -3.58
C LEU A 15 -1.25 33.36 -2.38
N MET A 16 -0.80 34.56 -1.99
CA MET A 16 0.07 34.77 -0.84
C MET A 16 -0.63 34.36 0.46
N THR A 17 -0.22 33.23 1.01
CA THR A 17 -0.08 33.08 2.46
C THR A 17 1.38 33.34 2.78
N THR A 18 1.66 34.07 3.86
CA THR A 18 3.03 34.39 4.29
C THR A 18 3.76 33.12 4.69
N THR A 19 4.47 32.50 3.75
CA THR A 19 5.42 31.40 3.99
C THR A 19 6.82 31.86 3.62
N THR A 20 7.79 31.41 4.40
CA THR A 20 9.23 31.68 4.26
C THR A 20 9.71 31.35 2.84
N ALA A 21 10.72 32.06 2.34
CA ALA A 21 11.27 31.87 0.98
C ALA A 21 11.61 30.40 0.65
N SER A 22 11.99 29.60 1.65
CA SER A 22 12.23 28.15 1.56
C SER A 22 11.00 27.31 1.13
N ALA A 23 9.77 27.77 1.38
CA ALA A 23 8.55 27.07 1.01
C ALA A 23 8.14 27.27 -0.45
N VAL A 24 8.70 28.27 -1.14
CA VAL A 24 8.41 28.51 -2.56
C VAL A 24 9.22 27.56 -3.43
N GLU A 25 10.50 27.38 -3.13
CA GLU A 25 11.43 26.57 -3.93
C GLU A 25 11.16 25.06 -3.86
N ILE A 26 10.75 24.53 -2.69
CA ILE A 26 10.41 23.10 -2.53
C ILE A 26 9.28 22.63 -3.47
N ASN A 27 8.40 23.56 -3.88
CA ASN A 27 7.24 23.28 -4.70
C ASN A 27 7.48 23.51 -6.20
N GLU A 28 8.68 23.94 -6.62
CA GLU A 28 9.00 24.19 -8.03
C GLU A 28 9.43 22.91 -8.76
N PRO A 29 8.72 22.49 -9.83
CA PRO A 29 9.10 21.34 -10.64
C PRO A 29 10.51 21.45 -11.22
N ALA A 30 11.32 20.42 -11.01
CA ALA A 30 12.68 20.33 -11.54
C ALA A 30 12.90 19.03 -12.34
N GLY A 31 13.92 19.03 -13.20
CA GLY A 31 14.36 17.84 -13.93
C GLY A 31 13.26 17.16 -14.75
N SER A 32 13.14 15.83 -14.57
CA SER A 32 12.18 15.01 -15.31
C SER A 32 10.72 15.35 -15.00
N ALA A 33 10.43 15.87 -13.79
CA ALA A 33 9.07 16.20 -13.38
C ALA A 33 8.44 17.32 -14.22
N ILE A 34 9.23 18.24 -14.78
CA ILE A 34 8.73 19.32 -15.66
C ILE A 34 8.02 18.72 -16.86
N ASN A 35 8.67 17.78 -17.53
CA ASN A 35 8.11 17.11 -18.72
C ASN A 35 6.87 16.29 -18.34
N MET A 36 6.94 15.57 -17.21
CA MET A 36 5.82 14.75 -16.72
C MET A 36 4.58 15.59 -16.41
N LEU A 37 4.73 16.68 -15.67
CA LEU A 37 3.62 17.58 -15.33
C LEU A 37 3.08 18.32 -16.55
N SER A 38 3.94 18.71 -17.48
CA SER A 38 3.51 19.37 -18.74
C SER A 38 2.69 18.47 -19.66
N SER A 39 2.81 17.14 -19.50
CA SER A 39 2.04 16.17 -20.28
C SER A 39 0.58 16.01 -19.82
N LEU A 40 0.28 16.50 -18.61
CA LEU A 40 -1.04 16.39 -17.98
C LEU A 40 -1.97 17.51 -18.43
N GLN A 41 -3.28 17.21 -18.51
CA GLN A 41 -4.26 18.21 -18.93
C GLN A 41 -4.54 19.27 -17.85
N ASP A 42 -4.54 18.86 -16.58
CA ASP A 42 -4.84 19.72 -15.44
C ASP A 42 -3.99 19.32 -14.23
N VAL A 43 -3.06 20.21 -13.87
CA VAL A 43 -2.15 20.08 -12.72
C VAL A 43 -2.53 21.00 -11.55
N SER A 44 -3.66 21.70 -11.63
CA SER A 44 -4.07 22.70 -10.62
C SER A 44 -4.27 22.14 -9.21
N ALA A 45 -4.46 20.82 -9.10
CA ALA A 45 -4.65 20.11 -7.84
C ALA A 45 -3.43 19.27 -7.43
N VAL A 46 -2.27 19.51 -8.03
CA VAL A 46 -1.01 18.82 -7.74
C VAL A 46 -0.14 19.66 -6.82
N ASN A 47 0.23 19.07 -5.68
CA ASN A 47 1.30 19.58 -4.84
C ASN A 47 2.57 18.83 -5.21
N TYR A 48 3.49 19.50 -5.89
CA TYR A 48 4.78 18.94 -6.22
C TYR A 48 5.77 19.19 -5.09
N ILE A 49 6.66 18.23 -4.83
CA ILE A 49 7.76 18.35 -3.87
C ILE A 49 9.04 17.90 -4.57
N ASN A 50 9.97 18.82 -4.80
CA ASN A 50 11.35 18.47 -5.11
C ASN A 50 12.04 18.08 -3.80
N ALA A 51 12.35 16.79 -3.65
CA ALA A 51 12.93 16.26 -2.42
C ALA A 51 14.36 16.76 -2.18
N GLU A 52 15.05 17.30 -3.19
CA GLU A 52 16.39 17.89 -3.05
C GLU A 52 16.44 19.01 -2.01
N TYR A 53 15.41 19.86 -1.93
CA TYR A 53 15.33 20.93 -0.94
C TYR A 53 15.22 20.44 0.50
N LEU A 54 14.79 19.19 0.71
CA LEU A 54 14.75 18.58 2.03
C LEU A 54 16.15 18.17 2.52
N LEU A 55 17.21 18.35 1.73
CA LEU A 55 18.59 18.20 2.20
C LEU A 55 19.00 19.32 3.16
N GLU A 56 18.39 20.51 3.02
CA GLU A 56 18.65 21.63 3.93
C GLU A 56 18.23 21.29 5.38
N ASN A 57 19.02 21.74 6.35
CA ASN A 57 18.82 21.38 7.76
C ASN A 57 17.50 21.90 8.34
N ASP A 58 17.01 23.05 7.86
CA ASP A 58 15.80 23.70 8.36
C ASP A 58 14.54 23.34 7.53
N ALA A 59 14.70 22.57 6.44
CA ALA A 59 13.58 22.18 5.59
C ALA A 59 12.74 21.09 6.27
N ILE A 60 11.46 21.41 6.48
CA ILE A 60 10.50 20.54 7.16
C ILE A 60 9.63 19.83 6.10
N PRO A 61 9.64 18.49 6.03
CA PRO A 61 8.73 17.77 5.14
C PRO A 61 7.27 17.95 5.56
N PRO A 62 6.30 17.84 4.64
CA PRO A 62 4.88 17.91 4.97
C PRO A 62 4.52 16.83 6.00
N SER A 63 3.64 17.18 6.93
CA SER A 63 3.16 16.25 7.95
C SER A 63 2.16 15.25 7.39
N LEU A 64 2.00 14.08 8.04
CA LEU A 64 0.93 13.14 7.68
C LEU A 64 -0.45 13.80 7.70
N THR A 65 -0.71 14.69 8.67
CA THR A 65 -1.97 15.42 8.83
C THR A 65 -2.22 16.37 7.67
N GLU A 66 -1.19 17.09 7.25
CA GLU A 66 -1.25 17.98 6.08
C GLU A 66 -1.55 17.19 4.80
N ILE A 67 -0.81 16.10 4.56
CA ILE A 67 -1.04 15.24 3.39
C ILE A 67 -2.44 14.65 3.42
N LYS A 68 -2.89 14.11 4.56
CA LYS A 68 -4.25 13.58 4.70
C LYS A 68 -5.30 14.64 4.41
N THR A 69 -5.17 15.84 4.98
CA THR A 69 -6.13 16.93 4.77
C THR A 69 -6.21 17.30 3.30
N GLN A 70 -5.06 17.57 2.67
CA GLN A 70 -5.03 18.01 1.28
C GLN A 70 -5.48 16.89 0.32
N VAL A 71 -5.07 15.65 0.54
CA VAL A 71 -5.41 14.52 -0.35
C VAL A 71 -6.85 14.04 -0.16
N LEU A 72 -7.31 13.89 1.09
CA LEU A 72 -8.61 13.28 1.39
C LEU A 72 -9.74 14.30 1.49
N ASN A 73 -9.47 15.52 1.98
CA ASN A 73 -10.51 16.54 2.20
C ASN A 73 -10.57 17.57 1.06
N GLU A 74 -9.41 18.02 0.58
CA GLU A 74 -9.30 19.00 -0.50
C GLU A 74 -9.20 18.36 -1.90
N GLU A 75 -9.15 17.02 -1.97
CA GLU A 75 -9.00 16.26 -3.21
C GLU A 75 -7.78 16.67 -4.04
N LYS A 76 -6.67 17.08 -3.39
CA LYS A 76 -5.36 17.30 -4.02
C LYS A 76 -4.59 15.99 -4.20
N ARG A 77 -3.46 16.03 -4.91
CA ARG A 77 -2.52 14.91 -5.07
C ARG A 77 -1.12 15.41 -4.79
N TYR A 78 -0.30 14.58 -4.16
CA TYR A 78 1.13 14.88 -4.02
C TYR A 78 1.93 14.15 -5.09
N PHE A 79 2.93 14.83 -5.63
CA PHE A 79 4.00 14.25 -6.41
C PHE A 79 5.34 14.56 -5.74
N ILE A 80 5.97 13.53 -5.14
CA ILE A 80 7.26 13.65 -4.47
C ILE A 80 8.33 13.08 -5.39
N ASP A 81 9.34 13.88 -5.67
CA ASP A 81 10.39 13.59 -6.65
C ASP A 81 11.78 13.64 -6.01
N PHE A 82 12.43 12.48 -5.96
CA PHE A 82 13.80 12.27 -5.50
C PHE A 82 14.80 12.14 -6.65
N SER A 83 14.34 12.24 -7.90
CA SER A 83 15.18 11.99 -9.08
C SER A 83 16.26 13.05 -9.31
N ASN A 84 16.15 14.22 -8.66
CA ASN A 84 17.14 15.30 -8.73
C ASN A 84 18.30 15.13 -7.72
N ILE A 85 18.21 14.16 -6.81
CA ILE A 85 19.30 13.87 -5.87
C ILE A 85 20.19 12.79 -6.48
N ASP A 86 21.45 13.09 -6.81
CA ASP A 86 22.34 12.11 -7.46
C ASP A 86 22.89 11.05 -6.48
N ASN A 87 23.19 11.45 -5.25
CA ASN A 87 23.82 10.59 -4.24
C ASN A 87 22.78 9.74 -3.49
N GLU A 88 22.99 8.42 -3.46
CA GLU A 88 22.11 7.48 -2.74
C GLU A 88 22.12 7.68 -1.22
N GLU A 89 23.21 8.13 -0.60
CA GLU A 89 23.23 8.45 0.84
C GLU A 89 22.31 9.63 1.16
N ASP A 90 22.40 10.69 0.35
CA ASP A 90 21.57 11.89 0.47
C ASP A 90 20.10 11.58 0.19
N LYS A 91 19.80 10.76 -0.84
CA LYS A 91 18.45 10.23 -1.06
C LYS A 91 17.93 9.51 0.18
N ASN A 92 18.72 8.60 0.75
CA ASN A 92 18.31 7.83 1.92
C ASN A 92 18.07 8.73 3.14
N SER A 93 18.87 9.78 3.32
CA SER A 93 18.66 10.79 4.37
C SER A 93 17.32 11.53 4.21
N VAL A 94 17.00 12.01 3.01
CA VAL A 94 15.71 12.68 2.75
C VAL A 94 14.53 11.72 2.86
N LYS A 95 14.69 10.51 2.33
CA LYS A 95 13.73 9.42 2.46
C LYS A 95 13.42 9.12 3.94
N ASP A 96 14.43 9.17 4.81
CA ASP A 96 14.29 9.03 6.25
C ASP A 96 13.56 10.22 6.90
N LYS A 97 13.82 11.47 6.50
CA LYS A 97 13.07 12.66 6.96
C LYS A 97 11.58 12.52 6.63
N ILE A 98 11.24 12.14 5.40
CA ILE A 98 9.86 11.93 4.97
C ILE A 98 9.21 10.76 5.72
N ARG A 99 9.95 9.64 5.92
CA ARG A 99 9.48 8.50 6.71
C ARG A 99 9.09 8.91 8.12
N GLN A 100 9.90 9.73 8.78
CA GLN A 100 9.62 10.21 10.13
C GLN A 100 8.38 11.11 10.19
N SER A 101 8.10 11.86 9.12
CA SER A 101 6.94 12.77 9.06
C SER A 101 5.61 12.08 8.71
N ILE A 102 5.65 11.12 7.78
CA ILE A 102 4.45 10.47 7.21
C ILE A 102 4.17 9.12 7.87
N GLY A 103 5.20 8.45 8.41
CA GLY A 103 5.10 7.14 9.03
C GLY A 103 5.04 5.95 8.05
N VAL A 104 5.01 6.21 6.74
CA VAL A 104 5.01 5.20 5.67
C VAL A 104 6.00 5.63 4.59
N PHE A 105 6.79 4.67 4.08
CA PHE A 105 7.82 4.96 3.09
C PHE A 105 7.77 3.99 1.90
N LEU A 106 7.85 4.50 0.67
CA LEU A 106 7.99 3.73 -0.57
C LEU A 106 9.42 3.78 -1.08
N SER A 107 9.90 2.69 -1.67
CA SER A 107 11.29 2.56 -2.13
C SER A 107 11.63 3.28 -3.45
N GLY A 108 10.68 3.95 -4.10
CA GLY A 108 10.87 4.58 -5.41
C GLY A 108 11.36 6.01 -5.35
N ASP A 109 11.84 6.53 -6.49
CA ASP A 109 12.32 7.91 -6.61
C ASP A 109 11.24 8.89 -7.06
N MET A 110 10.13 8.41 -7.61
CA MET A 110 8.99 9.23 -8.00
C MET A 110 7.71 8.61 -7.44
N ILE A 111 7.05 9.36 -6.55
CA ILE A 111 5.94 8.86 -5.73
C ILE A 111 4.73 9.77 -5.87
N ILE A 112 3.58 9.18 -6.20
CA ILE A 112 2.28 9.83 -6.16
C ILE A 112 1.52 9.40 -4.92
N ILE A 113 0.97 10.37 -4.19
CA ILE A 113 -0.01 10.15 -3.11
C ILE A 113 -1.36 10.68 -3.55
N SER A 114 -2.36 9.80 -3.56
CA SER A 114 -3.71 10.10 -4.07
C SER A 114 -4.79 9.50 -3.17
N PRO A 115 -6.05 9.98 -3.24
CA PRO A 115 -7.12 9.44 -2.42
C PRO A 115 -7.69 8.14 -3.01
N TYR A 116 -7.85 7.11 -2.19
CA TYR A 116 -8.57 5.88 -2.57
C TYR A 116 -9.38 5.34 -1.39
N LYS A 117 -10.70 5.23 -1.55
CA LYS A 117 -11.64 4.69 -0.54
C LYS A 117 -11.48 5.29 0.87
N GLY A 118 -11.17 6.58 0.94
CA GLY A 118 -11.03 7.31 2.20
C GLY A 118 -9.65 7.18 2.86
N GLU A 119 -8.70 6.50 2.24
CA GLU A 119 -7.31 6.39 2.71
C GLU A 119 -6.33 6.88 1.65
N LEU A 120 -5.06 7.05 2.05
CA LEU A 120 -3.98 7.37 1.13
C LEU A 120 -3.63 6.15 0.26
N MET A 121 -3.48 6.39 -1.04
CA MET A 121 -2.94 5.44 -2.00
C MET A 121 -1.63 5.95 -2.55
N PHE A 122 -0.62 5.10 -2.41
CA PHE A 122 0.74 5.34 -2.83
C PHE A 122 0.99 4.62 -4.17
N SER A 123 1.50 5.35 -5.15
CA SER A 123 1.87 4.83 -6.47
C SER A 123 3.30 5.22 -6.81
N GLN A 124 4.11 4.24 -7.21
CA GLN A 124 5.47 4.49 -7.70
C GLN A 124 5.46 4.62 -9.22
N LEU A 125 6.21 5.61 -9.72
CA LEU A 125 6.47 5.76 -11.15
C LEU A 125 7.82 5.14 -11.52
N ASP A 126 7.87 4.38 -12.61
CA ASP A 126 9.09 3.74 -13.10
C ASP A 126 9.93 4.67 -13.99
N GLY A 127 9.37 5.81 -14.42
CA GLY A 127 10.05 6.76 -15.30
C GLY A 127 9.10 7.84 -15.85
N VAL A 128 9.64 8.67 -16.75
CA VAL A 128 8.94 9.82 -17.35
C VAL A 128 7.72 9.39 -18.17
N ASP A 129 7.80 8.22 -18.81
CA ASP A 129 6.74 7.67 -19.67
C ASP A 129 5.75 6.76 -18.91
N ASP A 130 5.80 6.71 -17.58
CA ASP A 130 4.91 5.86 -16.80
C ASP A 130 3.46 6.38 -16.90
N PRO A 131 2.51 5.58 -17.42
CA PRO A 131 1.11 6.01 -17.60
C PRO A 131 0.39 6.26 -16.26
N ASN A 132 0.99 5.88 -15.12
CA ASN A 132 0.46 6.22 -13.80
C ASN A 132 0.57 7.72 -13.48
N ILE A 133 1.32 8.51 -14.27
CA ILE A 133 1.37 9.97 -14.09
C ILE A 133 -0.01 10.62 -14.18
N THR A 134 -0.95 10.02 -14.95
CA THR A 134 -2.33 10.50 -15.06
C THR A 134 -3.12 10.43 -13.75
N LEU A 135 -2.60 9.77 -12.70
CA LEU A 135 -3.21 9.77 -11.37
C LEU A 135 -3.15 11.16 -10.71
N LEU A 136 -2.23 12.02 -11.17
CA LEU A 136 -2.13 13.42 -10.74
C LEU A 136 -3.20 14.32 -11.36
N GLU A 137 -3.83 13.91 -12.47
CA GLU A 137 -4.83 14.75 -13.11
C GLU A 137 -6.00 15.03 -12.17
N ALA A 138 -6.39 16.30 -12.13
CA ALA A 138 -7.59 16.69 -11.42
C ALA A 138 -8.79 15.96 -12.02
N LYS A 139 -9.51 15.20 -11.19
CA LYS A 139 -10.78 14.62 -11.64
C LYS A 139 -11.77 15.77 -11.87
N PRO A 140 -12.57 15.73 -12.95
CA PRO A 140 -13.59 16.74 -13.18
C PRO A 140 -14.47 16.85 -11.93
N LYS A 141 -14.61 18.07 -11.37
CA LYS A 141 -15.51 18.33 -10.25
C LYS A 141 -16.91 17.89 -10.68
N ARG A 142 -17.31 16.67 -10.33
CA ARG A 142 -18.70 16.24 -10.50
C ARG A 142 -19.51 17.19 -9.65
N SER A 143 -20.44 17.92 -10.29
CA SER A 143 -21.45 18.71 -9.59
C SER A 143 -21.97 17.87 -8.43
N SER A 144 -21.79 18.38 -7.21
CA SER A 144 -22.20 17.75 -5.97
C SER A 144 -23.63 17.23 -6.09
N ARG A 145 -23.79 15.95 -6.46
CA ARG A 145 -24.96 15.19 -6.02
C ARG A 145 -24.73 15.10 -4.53
N THR A 146 -25.56 15.83 -3.78
CA THR A 146 -25.77 15.70 -2.34
C THR A 146 -25.11 14.42 -1.86
N LYS A 147 -23.91 14.55 -1.28
CA LYS A 147 -23.24 13.43 -0.61
C LYS A 147 -24.27 12.98 0.41
N ARG A 148 -25.03 11.93 0.07
CA ARG A 148 -25.92 11.23 0.99
C ARG A 148 -25.06 11.06 2.22
N SER A 149 -25.50 11.66 3.32
CA SER A 149 -24.81 11.65 4.60
C SER A 149 -24.13 10.30 4.69
N ALA A 150 -22.79 10.30 4.70
CA ALA A 150 -22.07 9.09 5.05
C ALA A 150 -22.79 8.57 6.30
N PRO A 151 -23.16 7.28 6.38
CA PRO A 151 -23.71 6.78 7.62
C PRO A 151 -22.73 7.25 8.68
N LEU A 152 -23.23 8.00 9.66
CA LEU A 152 -22.48 8.37 10.85
C LEU A 152 -21.74 7.11 11.22
N LEU A 153 -20.43 7.08 10.96
CA LEU A 153 -19.57 6.06 11.51
C LEU A 153 -19.81 6.27 12.99
N SER A 154 -20.56 5.35 13.59
CA SER A 154 -20.76 5.32 15.02
C SER A 154 -19.39 5.55 15.64
N ASN A 155 -19.31 6.50 16.58
CA ASN A 155 -18.14 6.67 17.43
C ASN A 155 -17.80 5.31 18.03
N GLN A 156 -16.93 4.56 17.36
CA GLN A 156 -16.32 3.38 17.89
C GLN A 156 -14.87 3.75 18.20
N ASP A 157 -14.77 4.49 19.29
CA ASP A 157 -13.56 4.66 20.09
C ASP A 157 -13.07 3.33 20.69
N ASN A 158 -13.52 2.18 20.19
CA ASN A 158 -13.11 0.82 20.57
C ASN A 158 -12.19 0.13 19.52
N THR A 159 -11.68 0.86 18.53
CA THR A 159 -10.84 0.30 17.46
C THR A 159 -9.33 0.34 17.77
N ILE A 160 -8.59 -0.67 17.29
CA ILE A 160 -7.13 -0.80 17.48
C ILE A 160 -6.40 0.36 16.79
N PRO A 161 -5.36 0.94 17.41
CA PRO A 161 -4.39 1.78 16.70
C PRO A 161 -3.92 1.11 15.41
N ASN A 162 -4.21 1.73 14.27
CA ASN A 162 -3.84 1.19 12.97
C ASN A 162 -3.33 2.29 12.05
N VAL A 163 -2.41 1.93 11.16
CA VAL A 163 -2.07 2.73 9.98
C VAL A 163 -2.50 1.91 8.77
N ALA A 164 -3.41 2.46 7.98
CA ALA A 164 -3.94 1.81 6.78
C ALA A 164 -3.64 2.65 5.55
N PHE A 165 -3.21 2.00 4.48
CA PHE A 165 -2.97 2.64 3.19
C PHE A 165 -3.07 1.64 2.04
N TYR A 166 -3.08 2.17 0.82
CA TYR A 166 -3.14 1.39 -0.40
C TYR A 166 -1.85 1.51 -1.22
N LEU A 167 -1.46 0.41 -1.87
CA LEU A 167 -0.38 0.38 -2.86
C LEU A 167 -0.97 0.10 -4.23
N ASN A 168 -0.68 0.98 -5.19
CA ASN A 168 -1.09 0.80 -6.57
C ASN A 168 0.00 0.06 -7.37
N ALA A 169 -0.31 -1.14 -7.82
CA ALA A 169 0.52 -1.94 -8.71
C ALA A 169 -0.11 -1.93 -10.11
N ARG A 170 0.17 -0.87 -10.88
CA ARG A 170 -0.32 -0.70 -12.24
C ARG A 170 0.82 -0.65 -13.25
N ARG A 171 0.70 -1.44 -14.32
CA ARG A 171 1.63 -1.52 -15.45
C ARG A 171 0.86 -1.83 -16.74
N GLN A 172 1.06 -1.02 -17.76
CA GLN A 172 0.60 -1.34 -19.11
C GLN A 172 1.55 -2.35 -19.77
N ILE A 173 1.01 -3.31 -20.51
CA ILE A 173 1.80 -4.30 -21.27
C ILE A 173 1.75 -3.88 -22.74
N SER A 174 2.90 -3.59 -23.32
CA SER A 174 3.00 -3.18 -24.72
C SER A 174 2.73 -4.35 -25.69
N ASP A 175 2.37 -4.03 -26.93
CA ASP A 175 2.16 -5.04 -27.97
C ASP A 175 3.41 -5.88 -28.22
N GLN A 176 4.60 -5.26 -28.18
CA GLN A 176 5.88 -5.96 -28.33
C GLN A 176 6.15 -6.91 -27.14
N GLU A 177 5.75 -6.51 -25.93
CA GLU A 177 5.83 -7.38 -24.76
C GLU A 177 4.90 -8.59 -24.86
N CYS A 178 3.76 -8.47 -25.53
CA CYS A 178 2.81 -9.57 -25.66
C CYS A 178 3.05 -10.47 -26.89
N ASN A 179 3.77 -10.00 -27.90
CA ASN A 179 4.06 -10.77 -29.11
C ASN A 179 5.17 -11.82 -28.87
N LEU A 180 4.83 -13.10 -29.00
CA LEU A 180 5.71 -14.26 -28.86
C LEU A 180 6.32 -14.67 -30.21
N THR A 181 7.54 -15.19 -30.19
CA THR A 181 8.21 -15.77 -31.38
C THR A 181 8.05 -17.28 -31.37
N TRP A 182 7.54 -17.84 -32.47
CA TRP A 182 7.21 -19.26 -32.63
C TRP A 182 8.08 -19.90 -33.70
N ASN A 183 8.55 -21.13 -33.48
CA ASN A 183 9.37 -21.85 -34.45
C ASN A 183 8.49 -22.59 -35.46
N THR A 184 8.17 -21.96 -36.59
CA THR A 184 7.28 -22.49 -37.63
C THR A 184 8.00 -23.40 -38.62
N PHE A 185 7.25 -24.04 -39.51
CA PHE A 185 7.85 -24.82 -40.59
C PHE A 185 8.61 -23.98 -41.65
N ASP A 186 8.40 -22.65 -41.68
CA ASP A 186 9.13 -21.72 -42.57
C ASP A 186 10.22 -20.92 -41.81
N GLY A 187 10.40 -21.18 -40.52
CA GLY A 187 11.36 -20.50 -39.66
C GLY A 187 10.72 -19.80 -38.44
N PRO A 188 11.52 -19.08 -37.63
CA PRO A 188 11.01 -18.33 -36.49
C PRO A 188 10.11 -17.17 -36.95
N GLU A 189 8.87 -17.12 -36.46
CA GLU A 189 7.90 -16.09 -36.80
C GLU A 189 7.31 -15.45 -35.55
N GLN A 190 7.23 -14.12 -35.54
CA GLN A 190 6.66 -13.39 -34.42
C GLN A 190 5.15 -13.25 -34.60
N SER A 191 4.38 -13.68 -33.60
CA SER A 191 2.96 -13.38 -33.53
C SER A 191 2.72 -11.87 -33.51
N TYR A 192 1.59 -11.41 -34.04
CA TYR A 192 1.21 -10.00 -34.03
C TYR A 192 -0.17 -9.81 -33.40
N ARG A 193 -0.36 -8.67 -32.73
CA ARG A 193 -1.63 -8.29 -32.08
C ARG A 193 -2.16 -9.42 -31.18
N SER A 194 -1.24 -10.01 -30.41
CA SER A 194 -1.53 -11.12 -29.50
C SER A 194 -2.32 -10.66 -28.26
N CYS A 195 -2.11 -9.41 -27.84
CA CYS A 195 -2.89 -8.75 -26.80
C CYS A 195 -3.68 -7.57 -27.37
N LYS A 196 -4.65 -7.09 -26.59
CA LYS A 196 -5.31 -5.80 -26.79
C LYS A 196 -5.56 -5.15 -25.44
N ASN A 197 -5.00 -3.94 -25.24
CA ASN A 197 -5.09 -3.18 -23.98
C ASN A 197 -4.62 -3.99 -22.76
N ALA A 198 -3.59 -4.82 -22.93
CA ALA A 198 -3.09 -5.66 -21.85
C ALA A 198 -2.50 -4.81 -20.71
N ASN A 199 -2.87 -5.14 -19.48
CA ASN A 199 -2.47 -4.39 -18.30
C ASN A 199 -2.53 -5.25 -17.04
N ILE A 200 -1.69 -4.88 -16.07
CA ILE A 200 -1.77 -5.28 -14.67
C ILE A 200 -2.25 -4.06 -13.92
N SER A 201 -3.34 -4.16 -13.15
CA SER A 201 -3.89 -3.05 -12.37
C SER A 201 -4.49 -3.58 -11.07
N LEU A 202 -3.64 -3.62 -10.05
CA LEU A 202 -3.93 -4.21 -8.76
C LEU A 202 -3.74 -3.17 -7.66
N ILE A 203 -4.55 -3.27 -6.61
CA ILE A 203 -4.48 -2.38 -5.46
C ILE A 203 -4.37 -3.26 -4.22
N TYR A 204 -3.27 -3.13 -3.48
CA TYR A 204 -3.04 -3.85 -2.23
C TYR A 204 -3.44 -2.97 -1.06
N LYS A 205 -4.20 -3.52 -0.11
CA LYS A 205 -4.39 -2.87 1.19
C LYS A 205 -3.31 -3.31 2.16
N VAL A 206 -2.68 -2.35 2.81
CA VAL A 206 -1.70 -2.56 3.87
C VAL A 206 -2.25 -2.04 5.19
N ASN A 207 -2.17 -2.85 6.24
CA ASN A 207 -2.45 -2.43 7.61
C ASN A 207 -1.21 -2.70 8.48
N LEU A 208 -0.77 -1.68 9.23
CA LEU A 208 0.24 -1.79 10.29
C LEU A 208 -0.46 -1.70 11.65
N GLN A 209 -0.27 -2.73 12.48
CA GLN A 209 -0.99 -2.89 13.75
C GLN A 209 -0.09 -3.54 14.80
N ARG A 210 -0.46 -3.40 16.08
CA ARG A 210 0.14 -4.12 17.20
C ARG A 210 -0.86 -5.11 17.78
N SER A 211 -0.41 -6.32 18.07
CA SER A 211 -1.12 -7.24 18.95
C SER A 211 -0.37 -7.36 20.27
N LEU A 212 -1.09 -7.22 21.38
CA LEU A 212 -0.61 -7.53 22.73
C LEU A 212 -1.01 -8.96 23.10
N ARG A 213 -0.34 -9.53 24.10
CA ARG A 213 -0.71 -10.85 24.63
C ARG A 213 -1.95 -10.74 25.51
N PHE A 214 -3.01 -11.45 25.16
CA PHE A 214 -4.22 -11.54 25.97
C PHE A 214 -4.75 -12.98 25.96
N GLY A 215 -5.09 -13.52 27.14
CA GLY A 215 -5.60 -14.89 27.31
C GLY A 215 -4.60 -15.88 27.92
N THR A 216 -5.05 -17.13 28.10
CA THR A 216 -4.26 -18.21 28.71
C THR A 216 -3.34 -18.90 27.69
N GLN A 217 -2.30 -19.60 28.16
CA GLN A 217 -1.36 -20.30 27.28
C GLN A 217 -2.09 -21.27 26.32
N GLY A 218 -1.82 -21.14 25.02
CA GLY A 218 -2.44 -21.97 23.96
C GLY A 218 -3.60 -21.30 23.20
N SER A 219 -4.30 -20.35 23.81
CA SER A 219 -5.37 -19.56 23.18
C SER A 219 -5.10 -18.05 23.15
N ALA A 220 -3.97 -17.64 23.73
CA ALA A 220 -3.59 -16.24 23.82
C ALA A 220 -3.34 -15.60 22.44
N THR A 221 -3.74 -14.34 22.30
CA THR A 221 -3.32 -13.52 21.16
C THR A 221 -1.80 -13.33 21.18
N PRO A 222 -1.15 -13.26 20.02
CA PRO A 222 0.30 -13.13 19.96
C PRO A 222 0.74 -11.73 20.42
N ASP A 223 1.82 -11.65 21.20
CA ASP A 223 2.55 -10.39 21.41
C ASP A 223 3.46 -10.16 20.20
N ALA A 224 2.99 -9.44 19.18
CA ALA A 224 3.77 -9.16 17.98
C ALA A 224 3.39 -7.84 17.29
N LYS A 225 4.34 -7.27 16.55
CA LYS A 225 4.09 -6.20 15.56
C LYS A 225 3.58 -6.87 14.28
N ILE A 226 2.47 -6.39 13.71
CA ILE A 226 1.75 -7.08 12.64
C ILE A 226 1.68 -6.19 11.40
N VAL A 227 1.96 -6.78 10.24
CA VAL A 227 1.77 -6.16 8.93
C VAL A 227 0.90 -7.06 8.08
N ARG A 228 -0.25 -6.55 7.62
CA ARG A 228 -1.18 -7.30 6.77
C ARG A 228 -1.18 -6.70 5.38
N ILE A 229 -0.96 -7.52 4.36
CA ILE A 229 -0.97 -7.12 2.95
C ILE A 229 -1.95 -8.03 2.22
N GLY A 230 -2.87 -7.48 1.43
CA GLY A 230 -3.77 -8.32 0.66
C GLY A 230 -4.65 -7.59 -0.33
N ILE A 231 -5.36 -8.40 -1.11
CA ILE A 231 -6.45 -7.99 -2.00
C ILE A 231 -7.68 -8.77 -1.54
N ASP A 232 -8.64 -8.06 -0.96
CA ASP A 232 -9.92 -8.60 -0.50
C ASP A 232 -11.06 -8.14 -1.42
N ASP A 233 -12.29 -8.56 -1.12
CA ASP A 233 -13.48 -8.21 -1.92
C ASP A 233 -13.73 -6.69 -1.97
N SER A 234 -13.25 -5.94 -0.99
CA SER A 234 -13.45 -4.49 -0.86
C SER A 234 -12.29 -3.66 -1.42
N THR A 235 -11.20 -4.26 -1.87
CA THR A 235 -9.93 -3.54 -2.16
C THR A 235 -9.33 -3.84 -3.54
N GLN A 236 -10.13 -4.34 -4.47
CA GLN A 236 -9.65 -4.69 -5.81
C GLN A 236 -9.39 -3.49 -6.74
N GLY A 237 -8.31 -3.58 -7.52
CA GLY A 237 -8.11 -2.83 -8.76
C GLY A 237 -8.97 -3.36 -9.90
N THR A 238 -8.65 -3.02 -11.15
CA THR A 238 -9.37 -3.55 -12.33
C THR A 238 -8.97 -4.99 -12.69
N GLY A 239 -7.87 -5.49 -12.11
CA GLY A 239 -7.35 -6.84 -12.33
C GLY A 239 -6.24 -6.89 -13.38
N ILE A 240 -5.94 -8.10 -13.83
CA ILE A 240 -5.03 -8.37 -14.95
C ILE A 240 -5.88 -8.69 -16.19
N GLN A 241 -5.57 -8.03 -17.30
CA GLN A 241 -6.24 -8.21 -18.58
C GLN A 241 -5.20 -8.39 -19.69
N LEU A 242 -5.48 -9.29 -20.63
CA LEU A 242 -4.68 -9.52 -21.84
C LEU A 242 -5.47 -9.19 -23.12
N ASN A 243 -6.76 -9.56 -23.18
CA ASN A 243 -7.62 -9.42 -24.36
C ASN A 243 -9.10 -9.31 -23.96
N ASP A 244 -9.94 -8.63 -24.75
CA ASP A 244 -11.41 -8.64 -24.53
C ASP A 244 -12.05 -9.98 -24.95
N LYS A 245 -11.51 -10.60 -25.99
CA LYS A 245 -11.98 -11.85 -26.61
C LYS A 245 -10.79 -12.61 -27.19
N LEU A 246 -10.90 -13.93 -27.26
CA LEU A 246 -9.93 -14.75 -27.96
C LEU A 246 -10.22 -14.81 -29.45
N ALA A 247 -9.16 -14.74 -30.26
CA ALA A 247 -9.25 -14.84 -31.70
C ALA A 247 -8.15 -15.76 -32.27
N PRO A 248 -8.42 -16.46 -33.38
CA PRO A 248 -7.38 -17.15 -34.12
C PRO A 248 -6.51 -16.16 -34.91
N ARG A 249 -5.23 -16.50 -35.04
CA ARG A 249 -4.24 -15.81 -35.87
C ARG A 249 -3.51 -16.83 -36.73
N TYR A 250 -3.20 -16.45 -37.95
CA TYR A 250 -2.24 -17.18 -38.77
C TYR A 250 -0.85 -16.76 -38.34
N LEU A 251 0.04 -17.73 -38.15
CA LEU A 251 1.47 -17.49 -38.08
C LEU A 251 2.04 -17.51 -39.49
N VAL A 252 1.76 -18.60 -40.21
CA VAL A 252 2.24 -18.84 -41.58
C VAL A 252 1.15 -19.55 -42.37
N THR A 253 1.07 -19.27 -43.67
CA THR A 253 0.23 -20.01 -44.60
C THR A 253 0.92 -20.10 -45.96
N ARG A 254 0.83 -21.26 -46.60
CA ARG A 254 1.35 -21.50 -47.95
C ARG A 254 0.38 -22.33 -48.77
N GLY A 255 0.51 -22.24 -50.10
CA GLY A 255 -0.20 -23.12 -51.01
C GLY A 255 0.21 -24.59 -50.83
N ILE A 256 -0.69 -25.51 -51.19
CA ILE A 256 -0.40 -26.95 -51.18
C ILE A 256 0.02 -27.38 -52.59
N PRO A 257 1.24 -27.92 -52.78
CA PRO A 257 1.61 -28.54 -54.04
C PRO A 257 0.79 -29.82 -54.25
N TRP A 258 0.18 -29.94 -55.42
CA TRP A 258 -0.64 -31.09 -55.81
C TRP A 258 0.09 -31.90 -56.89
N PRO A 259 0.21 -33.23 -56.76
CA PRO A 259 -0.44 -34.12 -55.78
C PRO A 259 0.40 -34.47 -54.53
N GLU A 260 1.49 -33.75 -54.25
CA GLU A 260 2.47 -34.13 -53.22
C GLU A 260 1.95 -33.91 -51.79
N GLY A 261 1.14 -32.88 -51.57
CA GLY A 261 0.70 -32.47 -50.24
C GLY A 261 1.81 -31.82 -49.41
N GLY A 262 1.58 -31.71 -48.10
CA GLY A 262 2.53 -31.14 -47.14
C GLY A 262 1.91 -30.11 -46.20
N ASN A 263 2.76 -29.34 -45.51
CA ASN A 263 2.29 -28.31 -44.58
C ASN A 263 1.53 -27.22 -45.32
N GLU A 264 0.48 -26.73 -44.70
CA GLU A 264 -0.40 -25.72 -45.29
C GLU A 264 -0.42 -24.44 -44.48
N ALA A 265 -0.64 -24.55 -43.18
CA ALA A 265 -0.71 -23.39 -42.33
C ALA A 265 -0.34 -23.72 -40.88
N GLU A 266 0.05 -22.69 -40.16
CA GLU A 266 0.15 -22.70 -38.72
C GLU A 266 -0.66 -21.56 -38.11
N PHE A 267 -1.28 -21.88 -36.99
CA PHE A 267 -2.20 -21.01 -36.28
C PHE A 267 -1.73 -20.84 -34.86
N VAL A 268 -2.04 -19.68 -34.30
CA VAL A 268 -1.93 -19.41 -32.87
C VAL A 268 -3.20 -18.72 -32.39
N THR A 269 -3.61 -18.95 -31.15
CA THR A 269 -4.60 -18.11 -30.50
C THR A 269 -3.99 -16.78 -30.09
N THR A 270 -4.80 -15.74 -29.93
CA THR A 270 -4.40 -14.57 -29.13
C THR A 270 -3.97 -15.00 -27.72
N ALA A 271 -3.24 -14.12 -27.06
CA ALA A 271 -2.64 -14.35 -25.76
C ALA A 271 -3.65 -14.76 -24.69
N ILE A 272 -3.25 -15.76 -23.91
CA ILE A 272 -3.88 -16.21 -22.67
C ILE A 272 -2.82 -16.25 -21.57
N ALA A 273 -3.26 -16.19 -20.32
CA ALA A 273 -2.41 -16.46 -19.19
C ALA A 273 -2.17 -17.98 -19.08
N ARG A 274 -0.90 -18.38 -19.02
CA ARG A 274 -0.53 -19.73 -18.59
C ARG A 274 -0.68 -19.85 -17.08
N ASN A 275 -0.26 -18.80 -16.37
CA ASN A 275 -0.47 -18.63 -14.96
C ASN A 275 -0.44 -17.15 -14.57
N TYR A 276 -0.95 -16.86 -13.38
CA TYR A 276 -0.73 -15.62 -12.66
C TYR A 276 0.04 -15.95 -11.38
N GLU A 277 1.01 -15.14 -11.00
CA GLU A 277 1.86 -15.40 -9.85
C GLU A 277 2.07 -14.15 -9.00
N PHE A 278 2.00 -14.32 -7.68
CA PHE A 278 2.12 -13.25 -6.69
C PHE A 278 3.13 -13.67 -5.64
N ASN A 279 4.28 -12.99 -5.61
CA ASN A 279 5.36 -13.26 -4.67
C ASN A 279 5.39 -12.17 -3.59
N PHE A 280 5.42 -12.58 -2.33
CA PHE A 280 5.55 -11.70 -1.18
C PHE A 280 6.86 -12.00 -0.47
N ASP A 281 7.68 -10.97 -0.29
CA ASP A 281 9.02 -11.08 0.25
C ASP A 281 9.30 -10.03 1.33
N ALA A 282 10.05 -10.45 2.36
CA ALA A 282 10.66 -9.57 3.33
C ALA A 282 12.19 -9.51 3.15
N SER A 283 12.76 -8.30 3.15
CA SER A 283 14.20 -8.10 2.90
C SER A 283 15.10 -8.70 3.97
N ASN A 284 14.62 -8.81 5.21
CA ASN A 284 15.38 -9.34 6.35
C ASN A 284 14.54 -10.28 7.23
N ASN A 285 15.17 -10.90 8.22
CA ASN A 285 14.57 -11.90 9.12
C ASN A 285 13.73 -11.31 10.26
N LYS A 286 13.62 -9.97 10.34
CA LYS A 286 12.80 -9.27 11.35
C LYS A 286 11.32 -9.53 11.13
N ALA A 287 10.89 -9.61 9.86
CA ALA A 287 9.52 -9.97 9.48
C ALA A 287 9.42 -11.43 9.04
N ASN A 288 8.53 -12.17 9.67
CA ASN A 288 8.23 -13.55 9.30
C ASN A 288 6.73 -13.72 9.05
N ILE A 289 6.38 -14.55 8.08
CA ILE A 289 4.99 -14.86 7.74
C ILE A 289 4.36 -15.62 8.91
N LEU A 290 3.32 -15.03 9.48
CA LEU A 290 2.49 -15.62 10.52
C LEU A 290 1.38 -16.48 9.93
N ARG A 291 0.67 -15.94 8.93
CA ARG A 291 -0.46 -16.60 8.29
C ARG A 291 -0.67 -16.08 6.88
N THR A 292 -1.29 -16.89 6.04
CA THR A 292 -1.80 -16.47 4.74
C THR A 292 -3.21 -16.98 4.48
N VAL A 293 -3.89 -16.34 3.54
CA VAL A 293 -5.13 -16.82 2.92
C VAL A 293 -4.95 -16.77 1.39
N PRO A 294 -5.11 -17.88 0.66
CA PRO A 294 -5.44 -19.21 1.17
C PRO A 294 -4.31 -19.79 2.05
N THR A 295 -4.67 -20.69 2.97
CA THR A 295 -3.70 -21.36 3.86
C THR A 295 -3.01 -22.55 3.19
N SER A 296 -3.66 -23.14 2.18
CA SER A 296 -3.21 -24.31 1.42
C SER A 296 -3.53 -24.14 -0.08
N ASN A 297 -3.25 -25.17 -0.87
CA ASN A 297 -3.57 -25.17 -2.30
C ASN A 297 -5.09 -25.24 -2.52
N LEU A 298 -5.59 -24.56 -3.55
CA LEU A 298 -6.98 -24.64 -3.99
C LEU A 298 -7.05 -25.34 -5.36
N ASN A 299 -8.06 -26.18 -5.57
CA ASN A 299 -8.25 -26.86 -6.86
C ASN A 299 -8.85 -25.92 -7.92
N ALA A 300 -8.82 -26.34 -9.19
CA ALA A 300 -9.65 -25.73 -10.22
C ALA A 300 -11.14 -25.94 -9.95
N ASN A 301 -11.97 -25.05 -10.50
CA ASN A 301 -13.41 -24.96 -10.26
C ASN A 301 -13.79 -24.77 -8.79
N TYR A 302 -12.89 -24.23 -7.98
CA TYR A 302 -13.17 -23.85 -6.61
C TYR A 302 -13.90 -22.50 -6.60
N SER A 303 -15.09 -22.47 -6.01
CA SER A 303 -15.93 -21.28 -5.91
C SER A 303 -16.50 -21.18 -4.50
N GLN A 304 -15.75 -20.58 -3.58
CA GLN A 304 -16.19 -20.36 -2.20
C GLN A 304 -15.66 -19.05 -1.65
N LYS A 305 -16.34 -18.58 -0.61
CA LYS A 305 -15.98 -17.38 0.13
C LYS A 305 -15.28 -17.79 1.43
N GLU A 306 -14.03 -17.38 1.60
CA GLU A 306 -13.27 -17.61 2.83
C GLU A 306 -13.25 -16.36 3.71
N VAL A 307 -13.22 -16.57 5.04
CA VAL A 307 -13.07 -15.51 6.04
C VAL A 307 -11.66 -15.55 6.60
N SER A 308 -10.93 -14.46 6.48
CA SER A 308 -9.68 -14.24 7.21
C SER A 308 -9.95 -13.50 8.50
N THR A 309 -10.12 -14.23 9.62
CA THR A 309 -10.28 -13.65 10.96
C THR A 309 -8.94 -13.61 11.69
N PHE A 310 -8.51 -12.46 12.20
CA PHE A 310 -7.31 -12.34 13.03
C PHE A 310 -7.64 -11.71 14.38
N ASN A 311 -7.15 -12.31 15.47
CA ASN A 311 -7.41 -11.88 16.84
C ASN A 311 -6.20 -11.13 17.40
N PHE A 312 -6.44 -9.94 17.93
CA PHE A 312 -5.47 -9.06 18.56
C PHE A 312 -5.76 -8.94 20.05
N GLY A 313 -4.73 -8.84 20.87
CA GLY A 313 -4.88 -8.34 22.24
C GLY A 313 -4.71 -6.83 22.24
N ILE A 314 -5.61 -6.12 22.94
CA ILE A 314 -5.71 -4.66 22.88
C ILE A 314 -5.80 -4.07 24.29
N SER A 315 -5.36 -2.82 24.44
CA SER A 315 -5.73 -2.01 25.60
C SER A 315 -7.15 -1.49 25.42
N GLY A 316 -8.05 -1.91 26.31
CA GLY A 316 -9.49 -1.61 26.22
C GLY A 316 -9.80 -0.11 26.24
N GLY A 317 -10.80 0.29 25.46
CA GLY A 317 -11.40 1.63 25.51
C GLY A 317 -12.35 1.81 26.70
N VAL A 318 -13.05 2.95 26.72
CA VAL A 318 -13.87 3.50 27.83
C VAL A 318 -14.86 2.49 28.48
N GLU A 319 -15.32 1.48 27.74
CA GLU A 319 -16.24 0.45 28.28
C GLU A 319 -15.55 -0.63 29.14
N VAL A 320 -14.25 -0.85 28.96
CA VAL A 320 -13.49 -1.90 29.67
C VAL A 320 -12.50 -1.32 30.69
N ASN A 321 -12.05 -0.07 30.48
CA ASN A 321 -11.17 0.63 31.41
C ASN A 321 -11.77 1.94 31.89
N LYS A 322 -12.13 2.02 33.18
CA LYS A 322 -12.71 3.20 33.83
C LYS A 322 -11.74 4.39 33.85
N ASP A 323 -10.44 4.14 33.72
CA ASP A 323 -9.40 5.16 33.80
C ASP A 323 -9.19 5.94 32.48
N GLY A 324 -9.81 5.49 31.37
CA GLY A 324 -9.78 6.18 30.09
C GLY A 324 -8.35 6.53 29.61
N PRO A 325 -8.06 7.77 29.16
CA PRO A 325 -6.74 8.19 28.68
C PRO A 325 -5.64 8.17 29.77
N LYS A 326 -6.00 8.00 31.05
CA LYS A 326 -5.06 7.86 32.17
C LYS A 326 -4.62 6.41 32.42
N ALA A 327 -5.18 5.45 31.69
CA ALA A 327 -4.85 4.04 31.79
C ALA A 327 -3.47 3.70 31.21
N LYS A 328 -2.65 2.94 31.96
CA LYS A 328 -1.44 2.33 31.41
C LYS A 328 -1.79 1.32 30.32
N LEU A 329 -0.90 1.17 29.34
CA LEU A 329 -1.02 0.13 28.33
C LEU A 329 -0.96 -1.27 28.97
N ASP A 330 -2.12 -1.94 29.04
CA ASP A 330 -2.23 -3.36 29.38
C ASP A 330 -3.25 -4.05 28.48
N ALA A 331 -3.04 -5.33 28.19
CA ALA A 331 -3.93 -6.10 27.33
C ALA A 331 -5.13 -6.57 28.15
N ASN A 332 -6.26 -5.86 28.01
CA ASN A 332 -7.45 -6.09 28.84
C ASN A 332 -8.63 -6.65 28.03
N ALA A 333 -8.48 -6.75 26.70
CA ALA A 333 -9.48 -7.32 25.82
C ALA A 333 -8.85 -7.97 24.58
N SER A 334 -9.59 -8.87 23.93
CA SER A 334 -9.32 -9.32 22.57
C SER A 334 -10.24 -8.61 21.58
N TRP A 335 -9.73 -8.37 20.38
CA TRP A 335 -10.50 -7.84 19.27
C TRP A 335 -10.21 -8.63 17.99
N SER A 336 -11.26 -8.93 17.23
CA SER A 336 -11.18 -9.75 16.01
C SER A 336 -11.45 -8.91 14.78
N GLU A 337 -10.54 -8.95 13.81
CA GLU A 337 -10.74 -8.35 12.48
C GLU A 337 -10.98 -9.46 11.46
N SER A 338 -12.11 -9.39 10.75
CA SER A 338 -12.46 -10.36 9.72
C SER A 338 -12.48 -9.70 8.35
N LYS A 339 -11.87 -10.35 7.36
CA LYS A 339 -11.94 -9.98 5.94
C LYS A 339 -12.54 -11.11 5.13
N TRP A 340 -13.28 -10.74 4.10
CA TRP A 340 -13.91 -11.67 3.17
C TRP A 340 -13.11 -11.77 1.88
N LEU A 341 -12.80 -12.99 1.46
CA LEU A 341 -12.08 -13.28 0.22
C LEU A 341 -12.91 -14.28 -0.61
N SER A 342 -13.47 -13.81 -1.71
CA SER A 342 -14.26 -14.64 -2.63
C SER A 342 -13.35 -15.26 -3.70
N PHE A 343 -13.11 -16.56 -3.63
CA PHE A 343 -12.32 -17.30 -4.62
C PHE A 343 -13.23 -17.89 -5.68
N ASP A 344 -12.94 -17.59 -6.96
CA ASP A 344 -13.50 -18.27 -8.13
C ASP A 344 -12.33 -18.64 -9.06
N THR A 345 -11.90 -19.89 -9.00
CA THR A 345 -10.64 -20.32 -9.64
C THR A 345 -10.84 -20.82 -11.08
N ARG A 346 -12.07 -21.21 -11.46
CA ARG A 346 -12.43 -21.69 -12.82
C ARG A 346 -11.38 -22.67 -13.37
N ASP A 347 -10.67 -22.29 -14.43
CA ASP A 347 -9.70 -23.15 -15.11
C ASP A 347 -8.39 -23.33 -14.33
N TYR A 348 -8.16 -22.57 -13.27
CA TYR A 348 -6.88 -22.48 -12.57
C TYR A 348 -6.95 -23.17 -11.22
N ARG A 349 -5.87 -23.85 -10.83
CA ARG A 349 -5.64 -24.21 -9.42
C ARG A 349 -4.74 -23.16 -8.78
N VAL A 350 -4.85 -22.99 -7.47
CA VAL A 350 -3.96 -22.09 -6.70
C VAL A 350 -2.91 -22.94 -6.00
N GLU A 351 -1.65 -22.75 -6.39
CA GLU A 351 -0.50 -23.35 -5.75
C GLU A 351 0.09 -22.34 -4.76
N ARG A 352 0.07 -22.70 -3.48
CA ARG A 352 0.76 -21.97 -2.43
C ARG A 352 2.12 -22.60 -2.21
N SER A 353 3.18 -21.81 -2.36
CA SER A 353 4.55 -22.26 -2.10
C SER A 353 5.29 -21.29 -1.17
N SER A 354 6.25 -21.79 -0.41
CA SER A 354 7.09 -20.99 0.47
C SER A 354 8.51 -21.51 0.43
N LYS A 355 9.49 -20.59 0.38
CA LYS A 355 10.93 -20.88 0.38
C LYS A 355 11.56 -20.66 1.76
N GLY A 356 10.73 -20.39 2.78
CA GLY A 356 11.17 -20.04 4.13
C GLY A 356 10.23 -19.02 4.77
N ALA A 357 10.53 -18.63 6.02
CA ALA A 357 9.66 -17.79 6.82
C ALA A 357 9.41 -16.37 6.27
N LYS A 358 10.24 -15.90 5.33
CA LYS A 358 10.17 -14.55 4.74
C LYS A 358 9.39 -14.46 3.43
N HIS A 359 9.16 -15.60 2.78
CA HIS A 359 8.64 -15.67 1.41
C HIS A 359 7.42 -16.59 1.30
N VAL A 360 6.38 -16.11 0.62
CA VAL A 360 5.28 -16.92 0.12
C VAL A 360 4.90 -16.51 -1.29
N ALA A 361 4.54 -17.48 -2.11
CA ALA A 361 4.04 -17.26 -3.45
C ALA A 361 2.67 -17.93 -3.64
N PHE A 362 1.78 -17.26 -4.35
CA PHE A 362 0.51 -17.79 -4.81
C PHE A 362 0.50 -17.81 -6.33
N LYS A 363 0.33 -18.99 -6.90
CA LYS A 363 0.34 -19.20 -8.34
C LYS A 363 -0.99 -19.79 -8.79
N TRP A 364 -1.76 -19.01 -9.56
CA TRP A 364 -2.90 -19.51 -10.30
C TRP A 364 -2.39 -20.21 -11.55
N ALA A 365 -2.20 -21.52 -11.47
CA ALA A 365 -1.70 -22.35 -12.57
C ALA A 365 -2.87 -22.99 -13.32
N ARG A 366 -2.90 -22.86 -14.65
CA ARG A 366 -4.00 -23.40 -15.45
C ARG A 366 -4.01 -24.93 -15.40
N GLN A 367 -5.12 -25.50 -14.93
CA GLN A 367 -5.33 -26.94 -14.76
C GLN A 367 -6.38 -27.48 -15.73
N GLN A 368 -7.45 -26.73 -15.99
CA GLN A 368 -8.42 -27.08 -17.02
C GLN A 368 -7.92 -26.61 -18.38
N TYR A 369 -8.04 -27.51 -19.35
CA TYR A 369 -7.62 -27.29 -20.74
C TYR A 369 -6.16 -26.87 -20.94
N PRO A 370 -5.16 -27.38 -20.20
CA PRO A 370 -3.82 -26.80 -20.06
C PRO A 370 -2.99 -26.77 -21.37
N THR A 371 -3.43 -27.48 -22.41
CA THR A 371 -2.69 -27.68 -23.67
C THR A 371 -3.53 -27.37 -24.91
N ALA A 372 -2.89 -27.11 -26.05
CA ALA A 372 -3.58 -26.88 -27.32
C ALA A 372 -4.40 -28.10 -27.73
N GLU A 373 -3.91 -29.31 -27.44
CA GLU A 373 -4.65 -30.54 -27.66
C GLU A 373 -6.00 -30.58 -26.93
N SER A 374 -6.05 -30.12 -25.68
CA SER A 374 -7.24 -30.24 -24.83
C SER A 374 -8.44 -29.40 -25.28
N ILE A 375 -8.20 -28.34 -26.07
CA ILE A 375 -9.26 -27.53 -26.69
C ILE A 375 -9.42 -27.81 -28.18
N ARG A 376 -8.64 -28.74 -28.75
CA ARG A 376 -8.75 -29.11 -30.16
C ARG A 376 -10.08 -29.82 -30.40
N ASN A 377 -10.91 -29.30 -31.31
CA ASN A 377 -12.22 -29.86 -31.64
C ASN A 377 -12.27 -30.57 -32.99
N VAL A 378 -11.24 -30.39 -33.81
CA VAL A 378 -11.13 -30.98 -35.14
C VAL A 378 -9.76 -31.64 -35.31
N LYS A 379 -9.75 -32.88 -35.79
CA LYS A 379 -8.51 -33.59 -36.14
C LYS A 379 -8.25 -33.59 -37.64
N THR A 380 -9.29 -33.81 -38.44
CA THR A 380 -9.18 -33.93 -39.89
C THR A 380 -10.36 -33.28 -40.61
N HIS A 381 -10.14 -32.85 -41.84
CA HIS A 381 -11.16 -32.39 -42.79
C HIS A 381 -10.72 -32.71 -44.22
N GLY A 382 -11.64 -32.67 -45.19
CA GLY A 382 -11.25 -32.58 -46.60
C GLY A 382 -10.60 -31.23 -46.93
N ILE A 383 -9.74 -31.19 -47.95
CA ILE A 383 -9.03 -29.97 -48.39
C ILE A 383 -9.99 -28.85 -48.80
N SER A 384 -11.19 -29.20 -49.29
CA SER A 384 -12.27 -28.28 -49.67
C SER A 384 -12.94 -27.58 -48.48
N ALA A 385 -12.77 -28.10 -47.25
CA ALA A 385 -13.26 -27.41 -46.06
C ALA A 385 -12.49 -26.09 -45.86
N ARG A 386 -13.14 -25.08 -45.30
CA ARG A 386 -12.48 -23.79 -45.04
C ARG A 386 -11.36 -23.96 -44.02
N LEU A 387 -10.18 -23.45 -44.36
CA LEU A 387 -9.02 -23.40 -43.47
C LEU A 387 -9.31 -22.48 -42.27
N ARG A 388 -9.26 -23.05 -41.05
CA ARG A 388 -9.54 -22.38 -39.78
C ARG A 388 -8.72 -23.03 -38.66
N ILE A 389 -8.57 -22.33 -37.53
CA ILE A 389 -7.97 -22.93 -36.33
C ILE A 389 -8.80 -24.15 -35.89
N PRO A 390 -8.18 -25.29 -35.54
CA PRO A 390 -8.88 -26.50 -35.14
C PRO A 390 -9.23 -26.49 -33.64
N ALA A 391 -9.61 -25.34 -33.07
CA ALA A 391 -9.77 -25.15 -31.64
C ALA A 391 -11.14 -24.59 -31.27
N ASP A 392 -11.70 -25.11 -30.19
CA ASP A 392 -12.88 -24.56 -29.52
C ASP A 392 -12.46 -23.57 -28.43
N LEU A 393 -12.41 -22.29 -28.80
CA LEU A 393 -12.01 -21.21 -27.90
C LEU A 393 -13.01 -20.96 -26.76
N SER A 394 -14.24 -21.49 -26.87
CA SER A 394 -15.27 -21.32 -25.82
C SER A 394 -14.95 -22.09 -24.55
N ARG A 395 -14.03 -23.08 -24.62
CA ARG A 395 -13.55 -23.85 -23.47
C ARG A 395 -12.66 -23.06 -22.52
N ILE A 396 -12.09 -21.95 -22.97
CA ILE A 396 -11.18 -21.14 -22.17
C ILE A 396 -12.00 -20.10 -21.40
N ASN A 397 -11.99 -20.15 -20.07
CA ASN A 397 -12.71 -19.16 -19.27
C ASN A 397 -12.13 -17.75 -19.45
N PRO A 398 -12.99 -16.70 -19.42
CA PRO A 398 -12.56 -15.29 -19.48
C PRO A 398 -11.52 -14.89 -18.43
N ILE A 399 -11.45 -15.60 -17.29
CA ILE A 399 -10.40 -15.41 -16.28
C ILE A 399 -8.97 -15.56 -16.82
N GLY A 400 -8.79 -16.29 -17.93
CA GLY A 400 -7.48 -16.48 -18.55
C GLY A 400 -7.06 -15.36 -19.51
N TYR A 401 -7.91 -14.37 -19.80
CA TYR A 401 -7.55 -13.32 -20.77
C TYR A 401 -8.30 -11.99 -20.59
N ALA A 402 -9.56 -11.99 -20.16
CA ALA A 402 -10.40 -10.80 -20.10
C ALA A 402 -10.28 -10.03 -18.79
N SER A 403 -10.39 -10.73 -17.67
CA SER A 403 -10.23 -10.11 -16.35
C SER A 403 -9.91 -11.16 -15.32
N PHE A 404 -8.78 -10.99 -14.66
CA PHE A 404 -8.39 -11.79 -13.50
C PHE A 404 -8.19 -10.87 -12.30
N THR A 405 -8.96 -11.10 -11.24
CA THR A 405 -8.82 -10.36 -9.98
C THR A 405 -8.42 -11.34 -8.88
N PRO A 406 -7.14 -11.34 -8.45
CA PRO A 406 -6.70 -12.25 -7.42
C PRO A 406 -7.25 -11.86 -6.05
N LYS A 407 -7.44 -12.85 -5.18
CA LYS A 407 -7.73 -12.66 -3.76
C LYS A 407 -6.69 -13.37 -2.93
N MET A 408 -6.07 -12.66 -1.99
CA MET A 408 -5.14 -13.24 -1.04
C MET A 408 -4.87 -12.28 0.12
N GLU A 409 -4.41 -12.81 1.24
CA GLU A 409 -3.87 -12.04 2.35
C GLU A 409 -2.60 -12.71 2.88
N VAL A 410 -1.59 -11.89 3.19
CA VAL A 410 -0.36 -12.29 3.87
C VAL A 410 -0.23 -11.45 5.13
N ILE A 411 -0.05 -12.13 6.26
CA ILE A 411 0.14 -11.51 7.57
C ILE A 411 1.57 -11.80 8.00
N TYR A 412 2.39 -10.75 8.07
CA TYR A 412 3.72 -10.78 8.66
C TYR A 412 3.65 -10.43 10.15
N LYS A 413 4.59 -10.99 10.91
CA LYS A 413 4.86 -10.62 12.29
C LYS A 413 6.34 -10.28 12.50
N ALA A 414 6.59 -9.37 13.42
CA ALA A 414 7.90 -9.12 14.01
C ALA A 414 7.85 -9.19 15.53
N SER A 415 9.03 -9.31 16.17
CA SER A 415 9.16 -9.33 17.62
C SER A 415 8.53 -8.08 18.25
N PRO A 416 7.94 -8.16 19.46
CA PRO A 416 7.42 -7.00 20.18
C PRO A 416 8.48 -5.91 20.42
N THR A 417 9.75 -6.28 20.49
CA THR A 417 10.89 -5.38 20.70
C THR A 417 11.74 -5.16 19.45
N GLU A 418 11.25 -5.55 18.28
CA GLU A 418 11.98 -5.35 17.02
C GLU A 418 12.20 -3.86 16.74
N THR A 419 13.35 -3.47 16.21
CA THR A 419 13.70 -2.07 15.91
C THR A 419 14.24 -1.93 14.49
N GLY A 420 14.38 -0.69 14.02
CA GLY A 420 14.84 -0.40 12.65
C GLY A 420 13.83 -0.83 11.59
N THR A 421 14.29 -1.13 10.37
CA THR A 421 13.38 -1.23 9.21
C THR A 421 13.38 -2.61 8.54
N THR A 422 12.29 -2.89 7.82
CA THR A 422 12.17 -4.03 6.88
C THR A 422 11.46 -3.57 5.61
N THR A 423 11.98 -3.94 4.45
CA THR A 423 11.30 -3.73 3.17
C THR A 423 10.43 -4.94 2.86
N LEU A 424 9.15 -4.71 2.65
CA LEU A 424 8.20 -5.71 2.17
C LEU A 424 7.90 -5.42 0.70
N SER A 425 7.92 -6.46 -0.13
CA SER A 425 7.65 -6.33 -1.56
C SER A 425 6.63 -7.33 -2.04
N VAL A 426 5.82 -6.91 -3.02
CA VAL A 426 4.87 -7.75 -3.73
C VAL A 426 5.19 -7.70 -5.23
N ASP A 427 5.54 -8.83 -5.82
CA ASP A 427 5.75 -8.96 -7.27
C ASP A 427 4.56 -9.69 -7.90
N SER A 428 3.85 -8.98 -8.77
CA SER A 428 2.64 -9.47 -9.46
C SER A 428 2.96 -9.77 -10.90
N ALA A 429 2.76 -11.00 -11.34
CA ALA A 429 3.16 -11.42 -12.68
C ALA A 429 2.08 -12.19 -13.43
N VAL A 430 2.15 -12.11 -14.75
CA VAL A 430 1.40 -12.94 -15.68
C VAL A 430 2.37 -13.60 -16.66
N ASP A 431 2.25 -14.91 -16.80
CA ASP A 431 2.98 -15.68 -17.81
C ASP A 431 2.10 -15.76 -19.06
N ILE A 432 2.42 -14.96 -20.07
CA ILE A 432 1.68 -14.86 -21.34
C ILE A 432 2.07 -16.00 -22.28
N THR A 433 1.08 -16.69 -22.85
CA THR A 433 1.26 -17.75 -23.84
C THR A 433 0.12 -17.76 -24.87
N GLY A 434 0.13 -18.71 -25.81
CA GLY A 434 -0.97 -18.99 -26.73
C GLY A 434 -1.00 -20.48 -27.11
N PHE A 435 -2.07 -20.92 -27.76
CA PHE A 435 -2.18 -22.29 -28.26
C PHE A 435 -1.83 -22.35 -29.74
N ARG A 436 -0.88 -23.22 -30.09
CA ARG A 436 -0.38 -23.38 -31.46
C ARG A 436 -0.86 -24.68 -32.12
N TYR A 437 -1.20 -24.57 -33.40
CA TYR A 437 -1.62 -25.67 -34.25
C TYR A 437 -0.94 -25.61 -35.62
N ARG A 438 -0.77 -26.77 -36.26
CA ARG A 438 -0.29 -26.90 -37.64
C ARG A 438 -1.27 -27.72 -38.46
N SER A 439 -1.56 -27.31 -39.68
CA SER A 439 -2.25 -28.14 -40.68
C SER A 439 -1.28 -28.67 -41.72
N SER A 440 -1.52 -29.91 -42.13
CA SER A 440 -0.86 -30.56 -43.26
C SER A 440 -1.89 -31.29 -44.08
N VAL A 441 -1.74 -31.30 -45.40
CA VAL A 441 -2.61 -32.00 -46.32
C VAL A 441 -1.90 -33.25 -46.84
N THR A 442 -2.55 -34.41 -46.76
CA THR A 442 -2.09 -35.60 -47.48
C THR A 442 -2.40 -35.40 -48.95
N GLY A 443 -1.40 -35.62 -49.81
CA GLY A 443 -1.41 -35.33 -51.24
C GLY A 443 -2.62 -35.88 -52.00
N PHE A 444 -2.45 -36.98 -52.75
CA PHE A 444 -3.48 -37.57 -53.59
C PHE A 444 -4.87 -37.77 -52.94
N PHE A 445 -4.94 -37.91 -51.62
CA PHE A 445 -6.20 -38.11 -50.87
C PHE A 445 -6.89 -36.81 -50.41
N GLY A 446 -6.21 -35.66 -50.47
CA GLY A 446 -6.77 -34.36 -50.12
C GLY A 446 -7.31 -34.27 -48.68
N VAL A 447 -6.72 -35.01 -47.73
CA VAL A 447 -7.14 -34.96 -46.32
C VAL A 447 -6.25 -33.99 -45.56
N ARG A 448 -6.85 -32.90 -45.08
CA ARG A 448 -6.22 -31.96 -44.16
C ARG A 448 -6.24 -32.55 -42.75
N THR A 449 -5.06 -32.71 -42.15
CA THR A 449 -4.87 -33.13 -40.77
C THR A 449 -4.32 -31.96 -39.95
N TYR A 450 -4.90 -31.75 -38.78
CA TYR A 450 -4.48 -30.73 -37.82
C TYR A 450 -3.71 -31.38 -36.67
N TYR A 451 -2.59 -30.77 -36.28
CA TYR A 451 -1.74 -31.20 -35.18
C TYR A 451 -1.65 -30.09 -34.14
N SER A 452 -1.82 -30.44 -32.86
CA SER A 452 -1.43 -29.58 -31.73
C SER A 452 0.10 -29.57 -31.60
N LYS A 453 0.66 -28.43 -31.20
CA LYS A 453 2.12 -28.26 -31.01
C LYS A 453 2.44 -27.92 -29.56
N ASP A 454 2.01 -28.78 -28.65
CA ASP A 454 2.17 -28.58 -27.20
C ASP A 454 3.65 -28.55 -26.74
N SER A 455 4.54 -29.20 -27.49
CA SER A 455 5.97 -29.25 -27.18
C SER A 455 6.72 -27.93 -27.43
N ASP A 456 6.16 -27.01 -28.23
CA ASP A 456 6.74 -25.68 -28.48
C ASP A 456 6.02 -24.61 -27.63
N ASN A 457 6.07 -24.77 -26.31
CA ASN A 457 5.33 -23.92 -25.38
C ASN A 457 6.10 -22.61 -25.11
N GLN A 458 5.83 -21.58 -25.92
CA GLN A 458 6.39 -20.25 -25.76
C GLN A 458 5.69 -19.49 -24.63
N VAL A 459 6.47 -18.94 -23.72
CA VAL A 459 5.97 -18.14 -22.58
C VAL A 459 6.79 -16.90 -22.41
N LYS A 460 6.12 -15.77 -22.18
CA LYS A 460 6.75 -14.51 -21.79
C LYS A 460 6.15 -14.01 -20.48
N ARG A 461 7.00 -13.87 -19.47
CA ARG A 461 6.60 -13.37 -18.16
C ARG A 461 6.67 -11.85 -18.13
N ILE A 462 5.59 -11.21 -17.69
CA ILE A 462 5.53 -9.77 -17.43
C ILE A 462 5.14 -9.57 -15.97
N SER A 463 5.86 -8.71 -15.24
CA SER A 463 5.60 -8.48 -13.82
C SER A 463 5.61 -7.00 -13.41
N LYS A 464 4.94 -6.67 -12.31
CA LYS A 464 5.03 -5.36 -11.64
C LYS A 464 5.30 -5.61 -10.17
N LYS A 465 6.46 -5.15 -9.73
CA LYS A 465 6.88 -5.17 -8.33
C LYS A 465 6.57 -3.84 -7.67
N VAL A 466 6.02 -3.90 -6.46
CA VAL A 466 5.85 -2.75 -5.57
C VAL A 466 6.48 -3.08 -4.22
N SER A 467 7.09 -2.09 -3.57
CA SER A 467 7.70 -2.27 -2.26
C SER A 467 7.53 -1.05 -1.38
N PHE A 468 7.44 -1.32 -0.08
CA PHE A 468 7.34 -0.32 0.96
C PHE A 468 8.19 -0.73 2.16
N VAL A 469 8.61 0.26 2.94
CA VAL A 469 9.45 0.06 4.11
C VAL A 469 8.60 0.23 5.36
N VAL A 470 8.71 -0.74 6.25
CA VAL A 470 8.11 -0.73 7.58
C VAL A 470 9.19 -0.33 8.57
N ASP A 471 8.94 0.72 9.32
CA ASP A 471 9.75 1.11 10.47
C ASP A 471 9.16 0.48 11.74
N TRP A 472 9.87 -0.46 12.35
CA TRP A 472 9.37 -1.15 13.54
C TRP A 472 9.30 -0.22 14.75
N ASP A 473 10.02 0.90 14.75
CA ASP A 473 9.98 1.89 15.83
C ASP A 473 8.80 2.86 15.66
N HIS A 474 8.00 2.73 14.59
CA HIS A 474 6.81 3.54 14.37
C HIS A 474 5.83 3.41 15.56
N PRO A 475 5.29 4.54 16.08
CA PRO A 475 4.48 4.58 17.30
C PRO A 475 3.22 3.68 17.27
N VAL A 476 2.64 3.41 16.10
CA VAL A 476 1.53 2.44 15.94
C VAL A 476 1.86 1.06 16.51
N PHE A 477 3.13 0.65 16.45
CA PHE A 477 3.60 -0.64 16.93
C PHE A 477 3.77 -0.73 18.45
N THR A 478 3.55 0.36 19.18
CA THR A 478 3.38 0.28 20.64
C THR A 478 2.04 -0.36 21.01
N GLY A 479 1.04 -0.26 20.12
CA GLY A 479 -0.34 -0.67 20.40
C GLY A 479 -1.09 0.25 21.35
N GLY A 480 -0.42 1.32 21.81
CA GLY A 480 -1.02 2.34 22.65
C GLY A 480 -1.79 3.35 21.83
N ARG A 481 -2.86 3.86 22.43
CA ARG A 481 -3.57 5.02 21.92
C ARG A 481 -2.81 6.25 22.41
N PRO A 482 -2.39 7.14 21.50
CA PRO A 482 -1.70 8.35 21.92
C PRO A 482 -2.66 9.26 22.69
N VAL A 483 -2.11 9.96 23.66
CA VAL A 483 -2.80 10.92 24.51
C VAL A 483 -1.99 12.21 24.57
N ASN A 484 -2.64 13.33 24.83
CA ASN A 484 -1.95 14.57 25.15
C ASN A 484 -1.79 14.75 26.67
N LEU A 485 -0.99 15.74 27.04
CA LEU A 485 -0.89 16.27 28.40
C LEU A 485 -1.21 17.76 28.34
N GLN A 486 -2.42 18.12 28.79
CA GLN A 486 -2.94 19.48 28.79
C GLN A 486 -2.77 20.13 30.16
N LEU A 487 -2.29 21.37 30.15
CA LEU A 487 -2.06 22.17 31.35
C LEU A 487 -3.35 22.86 31.79
N ALA A 488 -3.94 22.46 32.92
CA ALA A 488 -5.30 22.86 33.31
C ALA A 488 -5.48 24.36 33.59
N SER A 489 -4.42 25.08 33.95
CA SER A 489 -4.50 26.53 34.19
C SER A 489 -4.65 27.35 32.91
N PHE A 490 -4.46 26.74 31.74
CA PHE A 490 -4.64 27.37 30.45
C PHE A 490 -5.90 26.81 29.76
N ASN A 491 -6.59 27.67 29.01
CA ASN A 491 -7.81 27.26 28.30
C ASN A 491 -7.56 26.10 27.32
N ASN A 492 -6.42 26.11 26.61
CA ASN A 492 -6.13 25.10 25.59
C ASN A 492 -4.63 24.96 25.28
N LYS A 493 -3.79 24.70 26.29
CA LYS A 493 -2.34 24.46 26.08
C LYS A 493 -1.92 23.04 26.43
N CYS A 494 -1.17 22.42 25.53
CA CYS A 494 -0.62 21.08 25.66
C CYS A 494 0.90 21.09 25.64
N ILE A 495 1.49 20.12 26.32
CA ILE A 495 2.92 19.83 26.25
C ILE A 495 3.23 19.29 24.84
N ALA A 496 4.25 19.84 24.20
CA ALA A 496 4.74 19.43 22.91
C ALA A 496 6.26 19.22 22.95
N GLY A 497 6.75 18.14 22.33
CA GLY A 497 8.17 18.00 21.99
C GLY A 497 8.44 18.65 20.64
N ASP A 498 9.33 19.64 20.57
CA ASP A 498 9.77 20.16 19.28
C ASP A 498 10.74 19.18 18.58
N TYR A 499 11.17 19.52 17.35
CA TYR A 499 12.09 18.67 16.58
C TYR A 499 13.50 18.61 17.19
N GLN A 500 13.85 19.58 18.04
CA GLN A 500 15.07 19.64 18.84
C GLN A 500 14.91 18.94 20.20
N GLN A 501 13.78 18.27 20.43
CA GLN A 501 13.43 17.51 21.64
C GLN A 501 13.12 18.39 22.87
N ASN A 502 13.07 19.71 22.73
CA ASN A 502 12.68 20.59 23.83
C ASN A 502 11.19 20.45 24.12
N LEU A 503 10.85 20.55 25.41
CA LEU A 503 9.49 20.59 25.88
C LEU A 503 9.00 22.03 25.85
N VAL A 504 7.97 22.27 25.05
CA VAL A 504 7.33 23.58 24.89
C VAL A 504 5.84 23.46 25.10
N THR A 505 5.19 24.57 25.42
CA THR A 505 3.73 24.62 25.55
C THR A 505 3.13 25.29 24.32
N LYS A 506 2.25 24.56 23.63
CA LYS A 506 1.56 25.04 22.42
C LYS A 506 0.05 24.89 22.58
N THR A 507 -0.71 25.56 21.73
CA THR A 507 -2.16 25.33 21.63
C THR A 507 -2.42 23.86 21.32
N CYS A 508 -3.36 23.21 22.02
CA CYS A 508 -3.62 21.79 21.80
C CYS A 508 -4.18 21.54 20.39
N ASP A 509 -3.67 20.48 19.76
CA ASP A 509 -4.07 19.98 18.45
C ASP A 509 -4.08 18.44 18.49
N GLU A 510 -5.26 17.84 18.34
CA GLU A 510 -5.47 16.39 18.43
C GLU A 510 -4.85 15.62 17.25
N ASP A 511 -4.46 16.31 16.17
CA ASP A 511 -3.85 15.69 15.00
C ASP A 511 -2.32 15.91 14.96
N ASN A 512 -1.73 16.52 16.00
CA ASN A 512 -0.31 16.85 16.06
C ASN A 512 0.52 15.80 16.80
N PHE A 513 1.43 15.13 16.08
CA PHE A 513 2.36 14.15 16.63
C PHE A 513 3.30 14.71 17.71
N GLN A 514 3.63 16.00 17.71
CA GLN A 514 4.48 16.63 18.72
C GLN A 514 3.84 16.64 20.11
N GLN A 515 2.51 16.62 20.18
CA GLN A 515 1.73 16.67 21.43
C GLN A 515 1.24 15.29 21.88
N ALA A 516 1.56 14.26 21.10
CA ALA A 516 1.05 12.92 21.29
C ALA A 516 2.05 12.06 22.05
N PHE A 517 1.61 11.47 23.15
CA PHE A 517 2.38 10.57 24.01
C PHE A 517 1.67 9.22 24.16
N ILE A 518 2.44 8.15 24.24
CA ILE A 518 1.94 6.81 24.54
C ILE A 518 2.27 6.51 26.00
N TYR A 519 1.23 6.39 26.81
CA TYR A 519 1.37 5.99 28.21
C TYR A 519 1.54 4.47 28.32
N ASN A 520 2.79 4.03 28.36
CA ASN A 520 3.14 2.63 28.17
C ASN A 520 2.91 1.76 29.43
N LYS A 521 3.18 0.46 29.32
CA LYS A 521 3.01 -0.52 30.41
C LYS A 521 3.85 -0.22 31.67
N LEU A 522 4.97 0.49 31.52
CA LEU A 522 5.83 0.89 32.64
C LEU A 522 5.34 2.18 33.32
N GLY A 523 4.34 2.85 32.73
CA GLY A 523 3.88 4.16 33.15
C GLY A 523 4.77 5.30 32.63
N GLN A 524 5.43 5.14 31.48
CA GLN A 524 6.19 6.22 30.86
C GLN A 524 5.34 6.91 29.81
N PHE A 525 5.49 8.23 29.68
CA PHE A 525 4.96 8.99 28.55
C PHE A 525 6.00 9.02 27.43
N VAL A 526 5.88 8.08 26.50
CA VAL A 526 6.77 7.94 25.34
C VAL A 526 6.26 8.86 24.23
N SER A 527 7.13 9.65 23.60
CA SER A 527 6.72 10.50 22.46
C SER A 527 6.24 9.64 21.29
N ALA A 528 5.08 9.99 20.71
CA ALA A 528 4.59 9.34 19.49
C ALA A 528 5.37 9.81 18.26
N GLN A 529 5.97 11.01 18.28
CA GLN A 529 6.85 11.47 17.21
C GLN A 529 8.17 10.68 17.18
N ASN A 530 8.73 10.36 18.35
CA ASN A 530 9.94 9.56 18.47
C ASN A 530 9.85 8.63 19.69
N THR A 531 9.62 7.35 19.42
CA THR A 531 9.40 6.32 20.47
C THR A 531 10.64 6.03 21.33
N LYS A 532 11.79 6.61 21.00
CA LYS A 532 13.03 6.55 21.80
C LYS A 532 13.09 7.63 22.87
N LEU A 533 12.15 8.58 22.88
CA LEU A 533 12.13 9.73 23.78
C LEU A 533 10.96 9.66 24.77
N CYS A 534 11.24 9.99 26.02
CA CYS A 534 10.34 9.87 27.16
C CYS A 534 10.33 11.17 27.98
N LEU A 535 9.18 11.50 28.57
CA LEU A 535 9.08 12.55 29.59
C LEU A 535 9.82 12.11 30.86
N ASP A 536 10.77 12.92 31.31
CA ASP A 536 11.64 12.61 32.45
C ASP A 536 11.57 13.69 33.52
N GLY A 537 11.28 13.30 34.76
CA GLY A 537 11.22 14.20 35.90
C GLY A 537 12.57 14.81 36.28
N GLU A 538 13.70 14.21 35.88
CA GLU A 538 15.03 14.78 36.12
C GLU A 538 15.34 15.96 35.19
N ASN A 539 14.66 16.05 34.04
CA ASN A 539 14.82 17.15 33.10
C ASN A 539 13.53 17.42 32.32
N LEU A 540 12.75 18.40 32.79
CA LEU A 540 11.48 18.80 32.19
C LEU A 540 11.61 19.88 31.10
N ASN A 541 12.84 20.27 30.72
CA ASN A 541 13.08 21.20 29.61
C ASN A 541 13.15 20.49 28.25
N GLN A 542 13.41 19.18 28.24
CA GLN A 542 13.58 18.38 27.03
C GLN A 542 13.25 16.91 27.29
N LEU A 543 12.68 16.25 26.28
CA LEU A 543 12.48 14.81 26.32
C LEU A 543 13.82 14.07 26.37
N GLN A 544 13.89 13.00 27.17
CA GLN A 544 15.11 12.23 27.38
C GLN A 544 15.03 10.88 26.68
N ALA A 545 16.19 10.25 26.43
CA ALA A 545 16.22 8.87 25.96
C ALA A 545 15.46 7.95 26.94
N CYS A 546 14.53 7.16 26.40
CA CYS A 546 13.75 6.23 27.19
C CYS A 546 14.67 5.17 27.82
N GLY A 547 14.57 5.02 29.14
CA GLY A 547 15.32 4.04 29.93
C GLY A 547 14.41 3.29 30.90
N LEU A 548 15.02 2.65 31.91
CA LEU A 548 14.28 1.99 33.00
C LEU A 548 14.18 2.85 34.26
N ASN A 549 14.66 4.10 34.21
CA ASN A 549 14.72 5.01 35.33
C ASN A 549 13.32 5.26 35.92
N LEU A 550 13.26 5.39 37.24
CA LEU A 550 12.01 5.70 37.95
C LEU A 550 11.54 7.14 37.68
N SER A 551 12.47 8.04 37.35
CA SER A 551 12.21 9.44 36.99
C SER A 551 11.38 9.58 35.71
N GLN A 552 11.37 8.57 34.84
CA GLN A 552 10.55 8.54 33.63
C GLN A 552 9.19 7.85 33.84
N ARG A 553 8.93 7.33 35.04
CA ARG A 553 7.70 6.62 35.36
C ARG A 553 6.77 7.53 36.14
N TRP A 554 5.57 7.65 35.62
CA TRP A 554 4.52 8.51 36.11
C TRP A 554 3.34 7.67 36.57
N GLN A 555 2.56 8.23 37.48
CA GLN A 555 1.32 7.63 37.94
C GLN A 555 0.29 8.71 38.18
N TRP A 556 -0.94 8.46 37.75
CA TRP A 556 -2.06 9.34 38.07
C TRP A 556 -2.53 9.03 39.49
N LYS A 557 -2.76 10.07 40.27
CA LYS A 557 -3.40 9.92 41.58
C LYS A 557 -4.90 9.73 41.38
N GLU A 558 -5.41 8.63 41.93
CA GLU A 558 -6.80 8.19 41.75
C GLU A 558 -7.79 9.28 42.14
N GLY A 559 -8.81 9.49 41.30
CA GLY A 559 -9.84 10.51 41.51
C GLY A 559 -9.39 11.96 41.32
N THR A 560 -8.15 12.20 40.86
CA THR A 560 -7.61 13.57 40.68
C THR A 560 -7.04 13.80 39.28
N ASN A 561 -6.63 15.03 39.01
CA ASN A 561 -5.90 15.44 37.81
C ASN A 561 -4.39 15.61 38.07
N GLN A 562 -3.89 14.96 39.12
CA GLN A 562 -2.51 15.10 39.55
C GLN A 562 -1.69 13.92 39.03
N LEU A 563 -0.57 14.22 38.38
CA LEU A 563 0.37 13.24 37.86
C LEU A 563 1.64 13.23 38.71
N ASN A 564 1.93 12.13 39.39
CA ASN A 564 3.08 12.00 40.27
C ASN A 564 4.26 11.30 39.58
N ASN A 565 5.46 11.75 39.90
CA ASN A 565 6.70 11.08 39.53
C ASN A 565 7.00 9.93 40.51
N LEU A 566 7.36 8.75 40.00
CA LEU A 566 7.65 7.60 40.88
C LEU A 566 9.00 7.69 41.59
N PHE A 567 9.94 8.48 41.11
CA PHE A 567 11.25 8.67 41.74
C PHE A 567 11.20 9.71 42.85
N THR A 568 10.88 10.97 42.53
CA THR A 568 10.91 12.07 43.51
C THR A 568 9.69 12.10 44.43
N LYS A 569 8.60 11.41 44.04
CA LYS A 569 7.28 11.45 44.71
C LYS A 569 6.57 12.79 44.63
N GLU A 570 7.08 13.73 43.84
CA GLU A 570 6.48 15.03 43.57
C GLU A 570 5.47 14.95 42.41
N TYR A 571 4.68 16.00 42.25
CA TYR A 571 3.73 16.15 41.16
C TYR A 571 4.34 16.93 40.00
N LEU A 572 3.95 16.59 38.78
CA LEU A 572 4.21 17.43 37.61
C LEU A 572 3.39 18.70 37.74
N GLY A 573 4.07 19.83 37.92
CA GLY A 573 3.49 21.15 37.97
C GLY A 573 3.84 21.97 36.73
N HIS A 574 3.08 23.03 36.53
CA HIS A 574 3.36 24.03 35.51
C HIS A 574 3.07 25.45 36.02
N ASN A 575 3.89 26.39 35.57
CA ASN A 575 3.69 27.80 35.85
C ASN A 575 2.40 28.30 35.16
N LYS A 576 1.51 28.97 35.91
CA LYS A 576 0.20 29.41 35.41
C LYS A 576 0.27 30.50 34.33
N VAL A 577 1.43 31.16 34.16
CA VAL A 577 1.66 32.23 33.19
C VAL A 577 2.54 31.76 32.03
N THR A 578 3.71 31.18 32.32
CA THR A 578 4.67 30.78 31.28
C THR A 578 4.37 29.39 30.71
N GLY A 579 3.81 28.49 31.52
CA GLY A 579 3.62 27.08 31.18
C GLY A 579 4.89 26.24 31.33
N GLU A 580 5.97 26.79 31.88
CA GLU A 580 7.18 26.02 32.21
C GLU A 580 6.86 24.90 33.19
N LEU A 581 7.45 23.73 32.96
CA LEU A 581 7.21 22.50 33.70
C LEU A 581 8.21 22.36 34.85
N GLU A 582 7.74 21.93 36.01
CA GLU A 582 8.57 21.69 37.19
C GLU A 582 7.99 20.56 38.06
N LEU A 583 8.82 19.98 38.94
CA LEU A 583 8.35 19.03 39.95
C LEU A 583 8.11 19.77 41.27
N VAL A 584 6.93 19.59 41.86
CA VAL A 584 6.56 20.24 43.11
C VAL A 584 5.82 19.31 44.06
N ALA A 585 6.00 19.52 45.36
CA ALA A 585 5.28 18.76 46.39
C ALA A 585 3.79 19.13 46.48
N ASP A 586 3.44 20.39 46.22
CA ASP A 586 2.07 20.90 46.25
C ASP A 586 1.90 22.13 45.35
N GLN A 587 0.65 22.51 45.05
CA GLN A 587 0.31 23.68 44.26
C GLN A 587 0.60 24.99 45.02
N SER A 588 0.81 26.08 44.26
CA SER A 588 1.07 27.42 44.82
C SER A 588 0.24 28.49 44.12
N SER A 589 0.45 29.77 44.48
CA SER A 589 -0.19 30.88 43.78
C SER A 589 0.25 30.94 42.31
N SER A 590 1.52 30.65 42.01
CA SER A 590 2.11 30.70 40.66
C SER A 590 2.09 29.37 39.91
N ILE A 591 1.95 28.23 40.60
CA ILE A 591 2.11 26.88 40.03
C ILE A 591 0.81 26.09 40.18
N SER A 592 0.39 25.41 39.12
CA SER A 592 -0.71 24.44 39.14
C SER A 592 -0.15 23.03 38.93
N ILE A 593 -0.78 22.03 39.54
CA ILE A 593 -0.42 20.60 39.41
C ILE A 593 -1.52 19.78 38.73
N ASP A 594 -2.54 20.45 38.21
CA ASP A 594 -3.66 19.82 37.52
C ASP A 594 -3.32 19.67 36.04
N LEU A 595 -3.34 18.42 35.56
CA LEU A 595 -3.20 18.07 34.16
C LEU A 595 -4.43 17.31 33.68
N TYR A 596 -4.87 17.66 32.47
CA TYR A 596 -5.84 16.88 31.73
C TYR A 596 -5.13 16.03 30.68
N SER A 597 -5.78 14.93 30.30
CA SER A 597 -5.29 14.05 29.24
C SER A 597 -6.49 13.54 28.46
N SER A 598 -6.42 13.64 27.14
CA SER A 598 -7.39 13.10 26.20
C SER A 598 -6.70 12.25 25.14
N TYR A 599 -7.44 11.32 24.53
CA TYR A 599 -6.95 10.60 23.35
C TYR A 599 -6.77 11.58 22.18
N VAL A 600 -5.74 11.33 21.36
CA VAL A 600 -5.46 12.12 20.15
C VAL A 600 -5.48 11.23 18.90
N ASN A 601 -5.78 11.82 17.75
CA ASN A 601 -6.19 11.12 16.53
C ASN A 601 -5.07 10.94 15.48
N VAL A 602 -3.81 10.99 15.91
CA VAL A 602 -2.63 10.94 15.02
C VAL A 602 -2.53 9.67 14.14
N PHE A 603 -3.20 8.57 14.49
CA PHE A 603 -3.26 7.36 13.66
C PHE A 603 -4.50 7.28 12.77
N LYS A 604 -5.61 7.93 13.15
CA LYS A 604 -6.90 7.86 12.45
C LYS A 604 -7.08 9.04 11.48
N GLN A 605 -8.24 9.10 10.84
CA GLN A 605 -8.66 10.29 10.08
C GLN A 605 -8.84 11.46 11.04
N SER A 606 -8.34 12.63 10.66
CA SER A 606 -8.70 13.92 11.26
C SER A 606 -10.20 14.14 11.04
N SER A 607 -11.02 13.98 12.07
CA SER A 607 -12.44 14.37 12.03
C SER A 607 -12.56 15.88 12.26
N VAL A 608 -12.01 16.68 11.34
CA VAL A 608 -12.31 18.12 11.36
C VAL A 608 -13.75 18.29 10.91
N GLN A 609 -14.60 18.71 11.85
CA GLN A 609 -15.96 19.13 11.54
C GLN A 609 -15.90 20.18 10.43
N LYS A 610 -16.57 19.89 9.32
CA LYS A 610 -16.89 20.89 8.32
C LYS A 610 -17.89 21.86 8.96
N ASN A 611 -17.39 23.00 9.42
CA ASN A 611 -18.24 24.16 9.67
C ASN A 611 -18.71 24.75 8.34
#